data_AF-A0AA88D9R2-F1
#
_entry.id   AF-A0AA88D9R2-F1
#
_cell.length_a   1.000
_cell.length_b   1.000
_cell.length_c   1.000
_cell.angle_alpha   90.00
_cell.angle_beta   90.00
_cell.angle_gamma   90.00
#
_symmetry.space_group_name_H-M   'P 1'
#
loop_
_entity.id
_entity.type
_entity.pdbx_description
1 polymer ?
#
loop_
_entity_poly.entity_id
_entity_poly.type
_entity_poly.pdbx_seq_one_letter_code
_entity_poly.pdbx_strand_id
1 'polypeptide(L)'
;MNLVVQRACHPELRDYIHSAVFGLLPFIEKGLVERVAVIFFNTDNIQVERFMFKLAVNQAYGSKVEEADLEFSLRSFLLKLSVSEPLTRALSHDALFTLDCRWEITAYFRSLPDASTSKNSESWIPTDTKQWQQPPSITPIKSMSSEPLCVQLYLEHPSLNEPKP
;
A
#
# COMPACT_ATOMS: atom_id res chain seq x y z
N MET A 1 6.38 10.68 -16.55
CA MET A 1 6.09 9.23 -16.36
C MET A 1 5.41 8.63 -17.60
N ASN A 2 6.17 8.15 -18.59
CA ASN A 2 5.62 7.59 -19.84
C ASN A 2 5.35 6.07 -19.76
N LEU A 3 4.43 5.62 -18.90
CA LEU A 3 4.15 4.19 -18.65
C LEU A 3 2.67 3.85 -18.92
N VAL A 4 2.39 2.64 -19.42
CA VAL A 4 1.04 2.08 -19.48
C VAL A 4 0.59 1.66 -18.09
N VAL A 5 -0.49 2.25 -17.59
CA VAL A 5 -1.09 1.93 -16.29
C VAL A 5 -2.57 1.65 -16.45
N GLN A 6 -3.10 0.77 -15.62
CA GLN A 6 -4.54 0.56 -15.49
C GLN A 6 -5.08 1.54 -14.45
N ARG A 7 -6.23 2.17 -14.74
CA ARG A 7 -6.86 3.15 -13.85
C ARG A 7 -8.33 2.79 -13.63
N ALA A 8 -8.81 3.01 -12.42
CA ALA A 8 -10.22 2.85 -12.10
C ALA A 8 -11.06 3.85 -12.90
N CYS A 9 -12.05 3.34 -13.66
CA CYS A 9 -13.04 4.16 -14.35
C CYS A 9 -14.25 4.49 -13.46
N HIS A 10 -14.54 3.65 -12.46
CA HIS A 10 -15.65 3.85 -11.54
C HIS A 10 -15.41 5.10 -10.67
N PRO A 11 -16.29 6.11 -10.69
CA PRO A 11 -16.05 7.38 -10.00
C PRO A 11 -15.81 7.22 -8.51
N GLU A 12 -16.68 6.48 -7.80
CA GLU A 12 -16.55 6.33 -6.34
C GLU A 12 -15.25 5.59 -5.95
N LEU A 13 -14.82 4.64 -6.78
CA LEU A 13 -13.59 3.89 -6.54
C LEU A 13 -12.37 4.79 -6.71
N ARG A 14 -12.36 5.57 -7.79
CA ARG A 14 -11.33 6.56 -8.08
C ARG A 14 -11.27 7.61 -6.97
N ASP A 15 -12.42 8.12 -6.56
CA ASP A 15 -12.54 9.19 -5.58
C ASP A 15 -12.14 8.70 -4.17
N TYR A 16 -12.45 7.45 -3.82
CA TYR A 16 -11.94 6.79 -2.61
C TYR A 16 -10.41 6.68 -2.62
N ILE A 17 -9.82 6.12 -3.69
CA ILE A 17 -8.36 5.98 -3.82
C ILE A 17 -7.69 7.35 -3.73
N HIS A 18 -8.22 8.33 -4.47
CA HIS A 18 -7.68 9.68 -4.47
C HIS A 18 -7.75 10.32 -3.09
N SER A 19 -8.90 10.25 -2.42
CA SER A 19 -9.11 10.85 -1.10
C SER A 19 -8.24 10.20 -0.04
N ALA A 20 -8.08 8.87 -0.06
CA ALA A 20 -7.20 8.15 0.84
C ALA A 20 -5.73 8.56 0.65
N VAL A 21 -5.22 8.53 -0.59
CA VAL A 21 -3.82 8.89 -0.87
C VAL A 21 -3.56 10.37 -0.57
N PHE A 22 -4.48 11.26 -0.96
CA PHE A 22 -4.36 12.69 -0.66
C PHE A 22 -4.44 12.98 0.84
N GLY A 23 -5.29 12.24 1.58
CA GLY A 23 -5.37 12.31 3.03
C GLY A 23 -4.08 11.89 3.74
N LEU A 24 -3.26 11.02 3.13
CA LEU A 24 -1.96 10.63 3.67
C LEU A 24 -0.85 11.65 3.44
N LEU A 25 -0.98 12.50 2.42
CA LEU A 25 0.07 13.42 1.99
C LEU A 25 0.66 14.26 3.14
N PRO A 26 -0.13 14.94 4.00
CA PRO A 26 0.41 15.76 5.08
C PRO A 26 1.21 14.97 6.13
N PHE A 27 0.90 13.68 6.28
CA PHE A 27 1.59 12.81 7.22
C PHE A 27 2.89 12.25 6.61
N ILE A 28 2.88 11.98 5.31
CA ILE A 28 4.09 11.60 4.55
C ILE A 28 5.08 12.77 4.52
N GLU A 29 4.59 13.98 4.25
CA GLU A 29 5.39 15.22 4.27
C GLU A 29 6.04 15.47 5.62
N LYS A 30 5.40 15.05 6.73
CA LYS A 30 5.98 15.14 8.08
C LYS A 30 6.85 13.94 8.49
N GLY A 31 6.96 12.93 7.64
CA GLY A 31 7.72 11.69 7.92
C GLY A 31 7.07 10.80 9.00
N LEU A 32 5.77 10.95 9.22
CA LEU A 32 5.01 10.21 10.24
C LEU A 32 4.56 8.83 9.74
N VAL A 33 4.41 8.65 8.43
CA VAL A 33 4.01 7.37 7.84
C VAL A 33 5.23 6.49 7.62
N GLU A 34 5.21 5.27 8.16
CA GLU A 34 6.26 4.28 7.95
C GLU A 34 5.92 3.33 6.79
N ARG A 35 4.68 2.86 6.75
CA ARG A 35 4.19 1.89 5.76
C ARG A 35 2.77 2.24 5.32
N VAL A 36 2.46 1.93 4.07
CA VAL A 36 1.09 1.94 3.53
C VAL A 36 0.82 0.56 2.97
N ALA A 37 -0.34 -0.01 3.28
CA ALA A 37 -0.75 -1.34 2.85
C ALA A 37 -2.03 -1.25 2.02
N VAL A 38 -2.08 -2.03 0.94
CA VAL A 38 -3.33 -2.39 0.28
C VAL A 38 -3.64 -3.83 0.70
N ILE A 39 -4.71 -4.00 1.47
CA ILE A 39 -5.07 -5.26 2.11
C ILE A 39 -6.27 -5.84 1.39
N PHE A 40 -6.18 -7.12 1.00
CA PHE A 40 -7.26 -7.85 0.35
C PHE A 40 -7.85 -8.87 1.31
N PHE A 41 -9.18 -8.96 1.29
CA PHE A 41 -9.97 -9.88 2.10
C PHE A 41 -10.77 -10.83 1.21
N ASN A 42 -11.03 -12.04 1.71
CA ASN A 42 -12.00 -12.95 1.11
C ASN A 42 -13.44 -12.59 1.53
N THR A 43 -14.39 -13.41 1.07
CA THR A 43 -15.83 -13.31 1.37
C THR A 43 -16.14 -13.34 2.87
N ASP A 44 -15.32 -14.02 3.67
CA ASP A 44 -15.49 -14.14 5.12
C ASP A 44 -14.80 -13.00 5.89
N ASN A 45 -14.33 -11.96 5.18
CA ASN A 45 -13.55 -10.85 5.72
C ASN A 45 -12.22 -11.29 6.39
N ILE A 46 -11.64 -12.39 5.95
CA ILE A 46 -10.32 -12.88 6.34
C ILE A 46 -9.27 -12.29 5.39
N GLN A 47 -8.17 -11.81 5.94
CA GLN A 47 -7.08 -11.23 5.15
C GLN A 47 -6.30 -12.30 4.41
N VAL A 48 -6.16 -12.11 3.11
CA VAL A 48 -5.55 -13.09 2.21
C VAL A 48 -4.18 -12.62 1.73
N GLU A 49 -4.04 -11.33 1.45
CA GLU A 49 -2.78 -10.75 1.00
C GLU A 49 -2.69 -9.25 1.32
N ARG A 50 -1.46 -8.75 1.51
CA ARG A 50 -1.19 -7.33 1.75
C ARG A 50 -0.03 -6.86 0.88
N PHE A 51 -0.27 -5.86 0.03
CA PHE A 51 0.80 -5.16 -0.68
C PHE A 51 1.34 -4.05 0.20
N MET A 52 2.56 -4.23 0.69
CA MET A 52 3.20 -3.33 1.64
C MET A 52 4.16 -2.38 0.94
N PHE A 53 3.90 -1.09 1.07
CA PHE A 53 4.75 0.01 0.63
C PHE A 53 5.44 0.61 1.85
N LYS A 54 6.70 0.25 2.09
CA LYS A 54 7.52 0.87 3.12
C LYS A 54 8.13 2.15 2.58
N LEU A 55 7.91 3.25 3.28
CA LEU A 55 8.30 4.59 2.88
C LEU A 55 9.39 5.12 3.81
N ALA A 56 10.42 5.72 3.24
CA ALA A 56 11.37 6.55 3.95
C ALA A 56 11.57 7.84 3.16
N VAL A 57 11.15 8.96 3.77
CA VAL A 57 11.27 10.30 3.20
C VAL A 57 12.35 11.06 3.95
N ASN A 58 13.34 11.59 3.22
CA ASN A 58 14.38 12.42 3.77
C ASN A 58 13.86 13.85 4.00
N GLN A 59 13.49 14.14 5.25
CA GLN A 59 12.93 15.42 5.67
C GLN A 59 13.95 16.57 5.65
N ALA A 60 15.25 16.26 5.64
CA ALA A 60 16.32 17.25 5.60
C ALA A 60 16.74 17.59 4.16
N TYR A 61 16.09 17.01 3.15
CA TYR A 61 16.44 17.23 1.76
C TYR A 61 16.08 18.65 1.31
N GLY A 62 17.08 19.53 1.29
CA GLY A 62 16.93 20.95 0.95
C GLY A 62 17.32 21.32 -0.49
N SER A 63 17.76 20.35 -1.30
CA SER A 63 18.17 20.58 -2.69
C SER A 63 17.03 20.35 -3.68
N LYS A 64 17.23 20.77 -4.94
CA LYS A 64 16.30 20.44 -6.02
C LYS A 64 16.33 18.93 -6.26
N VAL A 65 15.15 18.33 -6.30
CA VAL A 65 14.97 16.92 -6.65
C VAL A 65 15.40 16.71 -8.10
N GLU A 66 16.24 15.71 -8.36
CA GLU A 66 16.56 15.30 -9.72
C GLU A 66 15.38 14.52 -10.30
N GLU A 67 14.44 15.25 -10.90
CA GLU A 67 13.16 14.72 -11.39
C GLU A 67 13.33 13.53 -12.36
N ALA A 68 14.39 13.54 -13.18
CA ALA A 68 14.66 12.48 -14.14
C ALA A 68 14.98 11.13 -13.46
N ASP A 69 15.81 11.15 -12.41
CA ASP A 69 16.23 9.96 -11.68
C ASP A 69 15.09 9.39 -10.83
N LEU A 70 14.29 10.28 -10.22
CA LEU A 70 13.09 9.90 -9.50
C LEU A 70 12.04 9.31 -10.44
N GLU A 71 11.80 9.96 -11.59
CA GLU A 71 10.88 9.45 -12.62
C GLU A 71 11.31 8.05 -13.09
N PHE A 72 12.60 7.87 -13.40
CA PHE A 72 13.13 6.60 -13.86
C PHE A 72 12.96 5.49 -12.79
N SER A 73 13.25 5.82 -11.53
CA SER A 73 13.09 4.90 -10.40
C SER A 73 11.64 4.46 -10.19
N LEU A 74 10.71 5.43 -10.19
CA LEU A 74 9.27 5.17 -10.09
C LEU A 74 8.74 4.37 -11.28
N ARG A 75 9.26 4.63 -12.49
CA ARG A 75 8.88 3.87 -13.69
C ARG A 75 9.28 2.41 -13.58
N SER A 76 10.52 2.14 -13.17
CA SER A 76 10.99 0.76 -12.93
C SER A 76 10.14 0.07 -11.87
N PHE A 77 9.73 0.82 -10.84
CA PHE A 77 8.88 0.34 -9.77
C PHE A 77 7.49 -0.08 -10.25
N LEU A 78 6.78 0.80 -10.97
CA LEU A 78 5.45 0.51 -11.50
C LEU A 78 5.46 -0.61 -12.56
N LEU A 79 6.51 -0.69 -13.38
CA LEU A 79 6.69 -1.81 -14.32
C LEU A 79 6.76 -3.15 -13.58
N LYS A 80 7.53 -3.22 -12.49
CA LYS A 80 7.68 -4.45 -11.72
C LYS A 80 6.38 -4.85 -11.04
N LEU A 81 5.58 -3.89 -10.57
CA LEU A 81 4.23 -4.11 -10.05
C LEU A 81 3.27 -4.63 -11.14
N SER A 82 3.35 -4.12 -12.37
CA SER A 82 2.45 -4.56 -13.46
C SER A 82 2.63 -6.03 -13.88
N VAL A 83 3.82 -6.59 -13.61
CA VAL A 83 4.15 -7.99 -13.91
C VAL A 83 4.23 -8.86 -12.64
N SER A 84 3.98 -8.28 -11.46
CA SER A 84 3.90 -9.06 -10.23
C SER A 84 2.53 -9.72 -10.18
N GLU A 85 2.51 -11.05 -10.11
CA GLU A 85 1.27 -11.78 -9.96
C GLU A 85 0.84 -11.79 -8.49
N PRO A 86 -0.43 -11.46 -8.19
CA PRO A 86 -0.96 -11.64 -6.84
C PRO A 86 -1.01 -13.14 -6.52
N LEU A 87 -0.73 -13.49 -5.27
CA LEU A 87 -0.76 -14.89 -4.84
C LEU A 87 -2.20 -15.42 -4.79
N THR A 88 -3.18 -14.52 -4.65
CA THR A 88 -4.61 -14.84 -4.75
C THR A 88 -5.02 -15.40 -6.11
N ARG A 89 -4.23 -15.19 -7.18
CA ARG A 89 -4.52 -15.78 -8.50
C ARG A 89 -4.45 -17.31 -8.49
N ALA A 90 -3.62 -17.90 -7.63
CA ALA A 90 -3.58 -19.35 -7.41
C ALA A 90 -4.82 -19.88 -6.68
N LEU A 91 -5.53 -19.03 -5.93
CA LEU A 91 -6.78 -19.37 -5.22
C LEU A 91 -8.02 -19.22 -6.13
N SER A 92 -7.90 -18.51 -7.26
CA SER A 92 -8.99 -18.16 -8.18
C SER A 92 -9.30 -19.18 -9.29
N HIS A 93 -8.83 -20.43 -9.19
CA HIS A 93 -9.21 -21.45 -10.17
C HIS A 93 -10.72 -21.80 -10.16
N ASP A 94 -11.45 -21.41 -9.12
CA ASP A 94 -12.90 -21.34 -9.14
C ASP A 94 -13.37 -19.92 -9.50
N ALA A 95 -13.83 -19.75 -10.74
CA ALA A 95 -14.32 -18.49 -11.32
C ALA A 95 -15.57 -17.88 -10.62
N LEU A 96 -16.02 -18.47 -9.50
CA LEU A 96 -17.10 -17.96 -8.65
C LEU A 96 -16.59 -17.04 -7.53
N PHE A 97 -15.29 -17.07 -7.21
CA PHE A 97 -14.70 -16.30 -6.10
C PHE A 97 -14.32 -14.84 -6.44
N THR A 98 -14.40 -14.41 -7.69
CA THR A 98 -13.99 -13.07 -8.12
C THR A 98 -15.03 -11.97 -7.86
N LEU A 99 -16.22 -12.30 -7.36
CA LEU A 99 -17.30 -11.31 -7.24
C LEU A 99 -17.27 -10.51 -5.94
N ASP A 100 -16.67 -11.03 -4.86
CA ASP A 100 -16.84 -10.50 -3.49
C ASP A 100 -15.51 -10.29 -2.74
N CYS A 101 -14.47 -9.81 -3.44
CA CYS A 101 -13.21 -9.43 -2.79
C CYS A 101 -13.29 -7.98 -2.24
N ARG A 102 -13.32 -7.84 -0.91
CA ARG A 102 -13.17 -6.56 -0.22
C ARG A 102 -11.69 -6.19 -0.14
N TRP A 103 -11.37 -4.91 -0.23
CA TRP A 103 -10.03 -4.41 0.02
C TRP A 103 -10.05 -3.05 0.72
N GLU A 104 -8.95 -2.70 1.39
CA GLU A 104 -8.81 -1.41 2.10
C GLU A 104 -7.39 -0.86 1.97
N ILE A 105 -7.24 0.45 2.20
CA ILE A 105 -5.94 1.13 2.31
C ILE A 105 -5.68 1.41 3.79
N THR A 106 -4.57 0.89 4.31
CA THR A 106 -4.21 1.03 5.73
C THR A 106 -2.81 1.64 5.84
N ALA A 107 -2.67 2.69 6.66
CA ALA A 107 -1.39 3.34 6.91
C ALA A 107 -0.89 3.05 8.32
N TYR A 108 0.40 2.75 8.43
CA TYR A 108 1.11 2.52 9.69
C TYR A 108 1.91 3.76 10.03
N PHE A 109 1.52 4.41 11.11
CA PHE A 109 2.14 5.63 11.61
C PHE A 109 3.21 5.30 12.66
N ARG A 110 4.32 6.04 12.63
CA ARG A 110 5.38 5.97 13.66
C ARG A 110 4.90 6.51 15.01
N SER A 111 3.99 7.47 14.97
CA SER A 111 3.32 8.07 16.12
C SER A 111 1.91 8.47 15.71
N LEU A 112 0.94 8.27 16.61
CA LEU A 112 -0.43 8.73 16.39
C LEU A 112 -0.43 10.24 16.12
N PRO A 113 -1.10 10.72 15.07
CA PRO A 113 -1.22 12.15 14.83
C PRO A 113 -2.05 12.79 15.94
N ASP A 114 -1.57 13.90 16.50
CA ASP A 114 -2.30 14.65 17.52
C ASP A 114 -3.67 15.09 16.98
N ALA A 115 -4.74 14.67 17.67
CA ALA A 115 -6.12 14.94 17.30
C ALA A 115 -6.43 16.45 17.17
N SER A 116 -5.61 17.32 17.78
CA SER A 116 -5.78 18.78 17.79
C SER A 116 -5.25 19.51 16.55
N THR A 117 -4.46 18.87 15.68
CA THR A 117 -3.51 19.62 14.82
C THR A 117 -3.84 19.59 13.32
N SER A 118 -4.85 18.85 12.85
CA SER A 118 -5.31 18.97 11.46
C SER A 118 -6.77 18.53 11.28
N LYS A 119 -7.54 19.24 10.45
CA LYS A 119 -8.85 18.77 9.95
C LYS A 119 -8.78 17.44 9.19
N ASN A 120 -7.57 16.95 8.91
CA ASN A 120 -7.31 15.74 8.14
C ASN A 120 -7.13 14.49 9.02
N SER A 121 -7.01 14.64 10.35
CA SER A 121 -7.01 13.51 11.30
C SER A 121 -8.40 12.87 11.41
N GLU A 122 -9.47 13.62 11.16
CA GLU A 122 -10.85 13.13 11.20
C GLU A 122 -11.18 12.13 10.08
N SER A 123 -10.31 11.98 9.07
CA SER A 123 -10.55 11.10 7.91
C SER A 123 -9.95 9.70 8.06
N TRP A 124 -9.18 9.44 9.12
CA TRP A 124 -8.55 8.13 9.38
C TRP A 124 -9.04 7.57 10.70
N ILE A 125 -9.49 6.31 10.67
CA ILE A 125 -9.90 5.57 11.86
C ILE A 125 -8.84 4.52 12.23
N PRO A 126 -8.66 4.21 13.52
CA PRO A 126 -7.88 3.06 13.94
C PRO A 126 -8.41 1.79 13.26
N THR A 127 -7.50 1.00 12.71
CA THR A 127 -7.85 -0.25 12.04
C THR A 127 -8.21 -1.33 13.08
N ASP A 128 -9.29 -2.07 12.83
CA ASP A 128 -9.71 -3.27 13.55
C ASP A 128 -9.21 -4.56 12.86
N THR A 129 -8.39 -4.39 11.82
CA THR A 129 -7.83 -5.45 10.98
C THR A 129 -6.97 -6.40 11.82
N LYS A 130 -7.49 -7.62 12.03
CA LYS A 130 -6.86 -8.67 12.86
C LYS A 130 -5.49 -9.02 12.30
N GLN A 131 -4.46 -9.08 13.14
CA GLN A 131 -3.17 -9.58 12.70
C GLN A 131 -3.20 -11.11 12.57
N TRP A 132 -2.40 -11.63 11.64
CA TRP A 132 -2.16 -13.07 11.52
C TRP A 132 -1.46 -13.58 12.79
N GLN A 133 -1.76 -14.81 13.21
CA GLN A 133 -1.19 -15.36 14.44
C GLN A 133 0.30 -15.70 14.30
N GLN A 134 0.70 -16.09 13.09
CA GLN A 134 2.07 -16.36 12.73
C GLN A 134 2.65 -15.18 11.94
N PRO A 135 3.98 -14.98 11.98
CA PRO A 135 4.63 -14.01 11.10
C PRO A 135 4.25 -14.28 9.63
N PRO A 136 3.86 -13.25 8.86
CA PRO A 136 3.56 -13.42 7.46
C PRO A 136 4.78 -13.90 6.67
N SER A 137 4.49 -14.66 5.62
CA SER A 137 5.48 -14.91 4.57
C SER A 137 5.62 -13.65 3.71
N ILE A 138 6.87 -13.26 3.43
CA ILE A 138 7.20 -12.02 2.73
C ILE A 138 7.84 -12.34 1.38
N THR A 139 7.23 -11.81 0.31
CA THR A 139 7.78 -11.88 -1.05
C THR A 139 8.18 -10.48 -1.54
N PRO A 140 9.48 -10.17 -1.70
CA PRO A 140 9.91 -8.87 -2.19
C PRO A 140 9.56 -8.68 -3.67
N ILE A 141 9.04 -7.50 -4.04
CA ILE A 141 8.69 -7.17 -5.42
C ILE A 141 9.74 -6.22 -6.02
N LYS A 142 9.96 -5.08 -5.36
CA LYS A 142 10.89 -4.03 -5.85
C LYS A 142 11.25 -3.05 -4.75
N SER A 143 12.48 -2.54 -4.82
CA SER A 143 12.93 -1.40 -4.01
C SER A 143 13.48 -0.30 -4.91
N MET A 144 13.33 0.94 -4.46
CA MET A 144 13.95 2.14 -5.04
C MET A 144 14.52 3.02 -3.93
N SER A 145 15.61 3.72 -4.26
CA SER A 145 16.26 4.68 -3.39
C SER A 145 16.65 5.87 -4.27
N SER A 146 15.92 6.97 -4.16
CA SER A 146 16.19 8.18 -4.92
C SER A 146 15.75 9.37 -4.08
N GLU A 147 16.67 10.22 -3.67
CA GLU A 147 16.35 11.34 -2.79
C GLU A 147 15.24 12.23 -3.38
N PRO A 148 14.22 12.62 -2.59
CA PRO A 148 14.10 12.45 -1.14
C PRO A 148 13.37 11.16 -0.70
N LEU A 149 13.08 10.25 -1.62
CA LEU A 149 12.16 9.12 -1.43
C LEU A 149 12.82 7.74 -1.62
N CYS A 150 12.79 6.95 -0.57
CA CYS A 150 13.07 5.51 -0.63
C CYS A 150 11.77 4.73 -0.45
N VAL A 151 11.51 3.77 -1.34
CA VAL A 151 10.32 2.91 -1.30
C VAL A 151 10.73 1.44 -1.43
N GLN A 152 10.17 0.59 -0.57
CA GLN A 152 10.23 -0.86 -0.73
C GLN A 152 8.81 -1.41 -0.88
N LEU A 153 8.60 -2.23 -1.89
CA LEU A 153 7.38 -2.97 -2.14
C LEU A 153 7.62 -4.46 -1.95
N TYR A 154 6.77 -5.05 -1.13
CA TYR A 154 6.74 -6.48 -0.89
C TYR A 154 5.30 -6.93 -0.61
N LEU A 155 5.05 -8.21 -0.86
CA LEU A 155 3.77 -8.86 -0.61
C LEU A 155 3.88 -9.65 0.70
N GLU A 156 2.92 -9.45 1.60
CA GLU A 156 2.72 -10.30 2.77
C GLU A 156 1.52 -11.22 2.54
N HIS A 157 1.63 -12.47 2.98
CA HIS A 157 0.54 -13.43 2.94
C HIS A 157 0.59 -14.37 4.16
N PRO A 158 -0.53 -15.04 4.50
CA PRO A 158 -0.60 -16.06 5.53
C PRO A 158 0.53 -17.07 5.42
N SER A 159 1.09 -17.45 6.56
CA SER A 159 2.03 -18.57 6.61
C SER A 159 1.28 -19.88 6.30
N LEU A 160 1.96 -20.89 5.74
CA LEU A 160 1.34 -22.21 5.50
C LEU A 160 0.82 -22.89 6.77
N ASN A 161 1.36 -22.49 7.94
CA ASN A 161 0.99 -23.00 9.25
C ASN A 161 -0.06 -22.14 9.96
N GLU A 162 -0.64 -21.16 9.25
CA GLU A 162 -1.69 -20.34 9.81
C GLU A 162 -2.94 -21.21 10.08
N PRO A 163 -3.45 -21.25 11.33
CA PRO A 163 -4.66 -21.98 11.61
C PRO A 163 -5.79 -21.40 10.76
N LYS A 164 -6.43 -22.27 9.97
CA LYS A 164 -7.66 -21.90 9.26
C LYS A 164 -8.73 -21.56 10.30
N PRO A 165 -9.48 -20.48 10.09
CA PRO A 165 -10.57 -20.10 11.00
C PRO A 165 -11.67 -21.15 11.06
#